data_AF-A0A9P0M0B5-F1
#
_entry.id   AF-A0A9P0M0B5-F1
#
_cell.length_a   1.000
_cell.length_b   1.000
_cell.length_c   1.000
_cell.angle_alpha   90.00
_cell.angle_beta   90.00
_cell.angle_gamma   90.00
#
_symmetry.space_group_name_H-M   'P 1'
#
loop_
_entity.id
_entity.type
_entity.pdbx_description
1 polymer ?
#
loop_
_entity_poly.entity_id
_entity_poly.type
_entity_poly.pdbx_seq_one_letter_code
_entity_poly.pdbx_strand_id
1 'polypeptide(L)'
;MSVLTFSFTSFLFGRLITTREISYETLPVQCYIPDAVPIWVMFLWQTIHLYFLFFSSGTPLFTMCAMTYTSLQLKILDYELRGIFEHVDVDNDDVFRNVQSRIAKCSKHHSFLLSFRSTLNEAFSTVMILYLGLMILVLCIGLYASFALKSREDILRTLAYVAIYNVEFFVCYCFPSQILMDYSEGLSDTLYFTKWYQYPKFNKMVLLLLCQLQVTVAFNVRGIASFGYDIGLRAIKTVVSYCMFLRAIIL
;
A
#
# COMPACT_ATOMS: atom_id res chain seq x y z
N MET A 1 -6.11 -18.08 -4.44
CA MET A 1 -5.89 -17.55 -5.80
C MET A 1 -6.60 -18.38 -6.87
N SER A 2 -6.53 -19.72 -6.82
CA SER A 2 -7.17 -20.66 -7.78
C SER A 2 -8.69 -20.51 -7.96
N VAL A 3 -9.45 -20.27 -6.88
CA VAL A 3 -10.91 -20.08 -6.97
C VAL A 3 -11.27 -18.75 -7.65
N LEU A 4 -10.54 -17.68 -7.37
CA LEU A 4 -10.78 -16.36 -7.97
C LEU A 4 -10.42 -16.35 -9.46
N THR A 5 -9.31 -17.00 -9.84
CA THR A 5 -8.96 -17.17 -11.25
C THR A 5 -10.00 -18.02 -11.97
N PHE A 6 -10.52 -19.07 -11.32
CA PHE A 6 -11.60 -19.89 -11.90
C PHE A 6 -12.89 -19.09 -12.07
N SER A 7 -13.32 -18.30 -11.08
CA SER A 7 -14.48 -17.42 -11.20
C SER A 7 -14.31 -16.36 -12.29
N PHE A 8 -13.11 -15.78 -12.42
CA PHE A 8 -12.81 -14.80 -13.48
C PHE A 8 -12.82 -15.45 -14.87
N THR A 9 -12.24 -16.65 -15.01
CA THR A 9 -12.32 -17.43 -16.25
C THR A 9 -13.77 -17.77 -16.59
N SER A 10 -14.58 -18.15 -15.60
CA SER A 10 -16.01 -18.45 -15.77
C SER A 10 -16.82 -17.22 -16.14
N PHE A 11 -16.43 -16.02 -15.70
CA PHE A 11 -17.07 -14.77 -16.09
C PHE A 11 -16.76 -14.39 -17.54
N LEU A 12 -15.48 -14.46 -17.93
CA LEU A 12 -15.02 -14.13 -19.29
C LEU A 12 -15.58 -15.12 -20.34
N PHE A 13 -15.52 -16.42 -20.04
CA PHE A 13 -16.01 -17.44 -20.96
C PHE A 13 -17.49 -17.78 -20.76
N GLY A 14 -18.12 -17.38 -19.66
CA GLY A 14 -19.54 -17.66 -19.38
C GLY A 14 -20.47 -17.04 -20.41
N ARG A 15 -20.17 -15.82 -20.87
CA ARG A 15 -20.88 -15.20 -22.00
C ARG A 15 -20.69 -16.00 -23.29
N LEU A 16 -19.48 -16.46 -23.58
CA LEU A 16 -19.18 -17.29 -24.76
C LEU A 16 -19.91 -18.65 -24.77
N ILE A 17 -19.95 -19.30 -23.60
CA ILE A 17 -20.59 -20.62 -23.40
C ILE A 17 -22.10 -20.52 -23.57
N THR A 18 -22.71 -19.38 -23.22
CA THR A 18 -24.16 -19.16 -23.27
C THR A 18 -24.63 -18.88 -24.69
N THR A 19 -23.92 -18.06 -25.46
CA THR A 19 -24.35 -17.66 -26.82
C THR A 19 -23.85 -18.58 -27.94
N ARG A 20 -22.83 -19.43 -27.69
CA ARG A 20 -22.21 -20.38 -28.65
C ARG A 20 -21.68 -19.81 -29.97
N GLU A 21 -21.84 -18.51 -30.21
CA GLU A 21 -21.32 -17.79 -31.38
C GLU A 21 -20.47 -16.60 -30.92
N ILE A 22 -19.35 -16.37 -31.61
CA ILE A 22 -18.53 -15.17 -31.39
C ILE A 22 -19.08 -14.06 -32.27
N SER A 23 -19.84 -13.18 -31.63
CA SER A 23 -20.43 -12.00 -32.25
C SER A 23 -19.99 -10.74 -31.51
N TYR A 24 -20.23 -9.57 -32.10
CA TYR A 24 -19.81 -8.25 -31.59
C TYR A 24 -20.30 -7.99 -30.15
N GLU A 25 -21.43 -8.57 -29.73
CA GLU A 25 -22.00 -8.45 -28.37
C GLU A 25 -21.31 -9.33 -27.32
N THR A 26 -20.53 -10.32 -27.75
CA THR A 26 -19.88 -11.28 -26.85
C THR A 26 -18.47 -10.88 -26.43
N LEU A 27 -17.91 -9.81 -27.02
CA LEU A 27 -16.58 -9.32 -26.65
C LEU A 27 -16.58 -8.73 -25.23
N PRO A 28 -15.53 -9.01 -24.43
CA PRO A 28 -15.37 -8.44 -23.09
C PRO A 28 -15.38 -6.91 -23.04
N VAL A 29 -14.81 -6.26 -24.07
CA VAL A 29 -14.83 -4.82 -24.24
C VAL A 29 -15.41 -4.49 -25.61
N GLN A 30 -16.45 -3.65 -25.63
CA GLN A 30 -17.06 -3.20 -26.88
C GLN A 30 -16.10 -2.23 -27.58
N CYS A 31 -15.50 -2.68 -28.69
CA CYS A 31 -14.64 -1.86 -29.53
C CYS A 31 -14.95 -2.09 -31.01
N TYR A 32 -14.65 -1.09 -31.84
CA TYR A 32 -14.72 -1.24 -33.29
C TYR A 32 -13.71 -2.28 -33.78
N ILE A 33 -14.15 -3.18 -34.67
CA ILE A 33 -13.33 -4.23 -35.25
C ILE A 33 -13.04 -3.82 -36.70
N PRO A 34 -11.77 -3.57 -37.07
CA PRO A 34 -11.41 -3.34 -38.46
C PRO A 34 -11.64 -4.61 -39.29
N ASP A 35 -12.14 -4.46 -40.52
CA ASP A 35 -12.42 -5.60 -41.42
C ASP A 35 -11.19 -6.49 -41.71
N ALA A 36 -9.99 -5.95 -41.52
CA ALA A 36 -8.72 -6.65 -41.71
C ALA A 36 -8.37 -7.64 -40.58
N VAL A 37 -9.01 -7.56 -39.41
CA VAL A 37 -8.65 -8.35 -38.22
C VAL A 37 -9.74 -9.38 -37.91
N PRO A 38 -9.42 -10.69 -37.88
CA PRO A 38 -10.40 -11.71 -37.50
C PRO A 38 -10.81 -11.55 -36.03
N ILE A 39 -12.11 -11.69 -35.76
CA ILE A 39 -12.73 -11.44 -34.44
C ILE A 39 -12.09 -12.29 -33.33
N TRP A 40 -11.68 -13.52 -33.63
CA TRP A 40 -10.98 -14.42 -32.70
C TRP A 40 -9.65 -13.84 -32.19
N VAL A 41 -8.90 -13.13 -33.03
CA VAL A 41 -7.63 -12.50 -32.64
C VAL A 41 -7.90 -11.35 -31.67
N MET A 42 -8.93 -10.53 -31.93
CA MET A 42 -9.34 -9.49 -30.99
C MET A 42 -9.84 -10.07 -29.67
N PHE A 43 -10.61 -11.16 -29.69
CA PHE A 43 -11.07 -11.84 -28.48
C PHE A 43 -9.90 -12.34 -27.63
N LEU A 44 -8.91 -13.01 -28.24
CA LEU A 44 -7.70 -13.46 -27.54
C LEU A 44 -6.91 -12.27 -26.98
N TRP A 45 -6.74 -11.21 -27.75
CA TRP A 45 -6.03 -10.00 -27.34
C TRP A 45 -6.68 -9.34 -26.11
N GLN A 46 -8.00 -9.13 -26.16
CA GLN A 46 -8.76 -8.56 -25.04
C GLN A 46 -8.72 -9.46 -23.81
N THR A 47 -8.83 -10.77 -24.01
CA THR A 47 -8.77 -11.75 -22.93
C THR A 47 -7.40 -11.69 -22.23
N ILE A 48 -6.29 -11.67 -23.00
CA ILE A 48 -4.93 -11.52 -22.45
C ILE A 48 -4.79 -10.22 -21.65
N HIS A 49 -5.29 -9.10 -22.16
CA HIS A 49 -5.23 -7.81 -21.45
C HIS A 49 -6.02 -7.84 -20.14
N LEU A 50 -7.19 -8.48 -20.13
CA LEU A 50 -8.03 -8.60 -18.94
C LEU A 50 -7.39 -9.48 -17.86
N TYR A 51 -6.71 -10.57 -18.24
CA TYR A 51 -5.92 -11.36 -17.30
C TYR A 51 -4.74 -10.57 -16.73
N PHE A 52 -4.06 -9.76 -17.55
CA PHE A 52 -2.97 -8.90 -17.09
C PHE A 52 -3.46 -7.85 -16.08
N LEU A 53 -4.60 -7.20 -16.36
CA LEU A 53 -5.24 -6.25 -15.44
C LEU A 53 -5.65 -6.92 -14.12
N PHE A 54 -6.25 -8.11 -14.19
CA PHE A 54 -6.61 -8.88 -12.99
C PHE A 54 -5.38 -9.24 -12.14
N PHE A 55 -4.28 -9.66 -12.76
CA PHE A 55 -3.04 -9.91 -12.04
C PHE A 55 -2.49 -8.63 -11.39
N SER A 56 -2.53 -7.50 -12.12
CA SER A 56 -2.09 -6.20 -11.62
C SER A 56 -2.90 -5.74 -10.40
N SER A 57 -4.21 -6.02 -10.34
CA SER A 57 -5.05 -5.70 -9.16
C SER A 57 -4.70 -6.47 -7.87
N GLY A 58 -3.87 -7.52 -7.96
CA GLY A 58 -3.32 -8.18 -6.77
C GLY A 58 -2.21 -7.37 -6.08
N THR A 59 -1.58 -6.44 -6.81
CA THR A 59 -0.43 -5.67 -6.31
C THR A 59 -0.78 -4.79 -5.10
N PRO A 60 -1.89 -4.01 -5.09
CA PRO A 60 -2.32 -3.23 -3.93
C PRO A 60 -2.50 -4.05 -2.66
N LEU A 61 -3.12 -5.23 -2.77
CA LEU A 61 -3.34 -6.13 -1.64
C LEU A 61 -2.01 -6.70 -1.13
N PHE A 62 -1.11 -7.08 -2.04
CA PHE A 62 0.21 -7.55 -1.66
C PHE A 62 1.00 -6.46 -0.91
N THR A 63 1.01 -5.22 -1.43
CA THR A 63 1.70 -4.10 -0.78
C THR A 63 1.09 -3.77 0.59
N MET A 64 -0.24 -3.80 0.69
CA MET A 64 -0.96 -3.62 1.96
C MET A 64 -0.51 -4.69 2.98
N CYS A 65 -0.58 -5.97 2.60
CA CYS A 65 -0.15 -7.07 3.47
C CYS A 65 1.30 -6.89 3.91
N ALA A 66 2.22 -6.61 2.98
CA ALA A 66 3.63 -6.43 3.29
C ALA A 66 3.88 -5.27 4.28
N MET A 67 3.19 -4.14 4.09
CA MET A 67 3.23 -3.01 5.03
C MET A 67 2.70 -3.42 6.41
N THR A 68 1.51 -4.02 6.48
CA THR A 68 0.90 -4.45 7.75
C THR A 68 1.73 -5.50 8.48
N TYR A 69 2.33 -6.47 7.76
CA TYR A 69 3.25 -7.42 8.36
C TYR A 69 4.48 -6.74 8.96
N THR A 70 5.02 -5.73 8.27
CA THR A 70 6.14 -4.94 8.80
C THR A 70 5.73 -4.15 10.03
N SER A 71 4.54 -3.52 10.02
CA SER A 71 3.97 -2.83 11.18
C SER A 71 3.80 -3.77 12.37
N LEU A 72 3.37 -5.01 12.13
CA LEU A 72 3.26 -6.03 13.17
C LEU A 72 4.64 -6.39 13.77
N GLN A 73 5.67 -6.53 12.93
CA GLN A 73 7.03 -6.79 13.43
C GLN A 73 7.57 -5.61 14.26
N LEU A 74 7.28 -4.37 13.88
CA LEU A 74 7.60 -3.19 14.71
C LEU A 74 6.88 -3.25 16.05
N LYS A 75 5.60 -3.66 16.08
CA LYS A 75 4.85 -3.83 17.33
C LYS A 75 5.41 -4.94 18.23
N ILE A 76 5.91 -6.04 17.64
CA ILE A 76 6.62 -7.09 18.39
C ILE A 76 7.91 -6.53 18.98
N LEU A 77 8.67 -5.77 18.18
CA LEU A 77 9.88 -5.10 18.64
C LEU A 77 9.57 -4.12 19.79
N ASP A 78 8.51 -3.33 19.70
CA ASP A 78 8.04 -2.44 20.77
C ASP A 78 7.81 -3.19 22.09
N TYR A 79 7.13 -4.34 22.01
CA TYR A 79 6.91 -5.20 23.17
C TYR A 79 8.22 -5.75 23.75
N GLU A 80 9.15 -6.19 22.89
CA GLU A 80 10.48 -6.66 23.33
C GLU A 80 11.28 -5.54 24.01
N LEU A 81 11.21 -4.31 23.51
CA LEU A 81 11.88 -3.11 24.06
C LEU A 81 11.37 -2.79 25.47
N ARG A 82 10.05 -2.76 25.68
CA ARG A 82 9.43 -2.47 27.00
C ARG A 82 9.93 -3.41 28.08
N GLY A 83 10.10 -4.68 27.73
CA GLY A 83 10.53 -5.71 28.67
C GLY A 83 12.04 -5.76 28.93
N ILE A 84 12.90 -5.00 28.22
CA ILE A 84 14.37 -5.19 28.28
C ILE A 84 14.90 -5.13 29.71
N PHE A 85 14.45 -4.13 30.47
CA PHE A 85 14.90 -3.86 31.83
C PHE A 85 13.93 -4.34 32.90
N GLU A 86 12.97 -5.19 32.52
CA GLU A 86 12.02 -5.76 33.45
C GLU A 86 12.68 -6.91 34.24
N HIS A 87 12.62 -6.85 35.57
CA HIS A 87 13.14 -7.87 36.51
C HIS A 87 14.68 -8.06 36.45
N VAL A 88 15.44 -6.99 36.20
CA VAL A 88 16.91 -7.04 36.15
C VAL A 88 17.53 -6.89 37.55
N ASP A 89 18.19 -7.96 38.01
CA ASP A 89 19.12 -7.97 39.14
C ASP A 89 20.57 -7.89 38.64
N VAL A 90 21.29 -6.81 38.97
CA VAL A 90 22.53 -6.37 38.29
C VAL A 90 23.77 -7.14 38.75
N ASP A 91 23.67 -7.80 39.91
CA ASP A 91 24.79 -8.51 40.53
C ASP A 91 24.97 -9.94 40.01
N ASN A 92 24.10 -10.38 39.11
CA ASN A 92 24.20 -11.67 38.44
C ASN A 92 24.73 -11.52 37.00
N ASP A 93 25.92 -12.06 36.73
CA ASP A 93 26.55 -12.05 35.41
C ASP A 93 25.69 -12.72 34.32
N ASP A 94 24.86 -13.71 34.67
CA ASP A 94 23.93 -14.34 33.72
C ASP A 94 22.80 -13.39 33.31
N VAL A 95 22.30 -12.59 34.27
CA VAL A 95 21.29 -11.57 34.00
C VAL A 95 21.87 -10.46 33.14
N PHE A 96 23.13 -10.05 33.40
CA PHE A 96 23.83 -9.06 32.58
C PHE A 96 23.94 -9.52 31.11
N ARG A 97 24.42 -10.75 30.89
CA ARG A 97 24.53 -11.35 29.55
C ARG A 97 23.18 -11.48 28.85
N ASN A 98 22.12 -11.80 29.60
CA ASN A 98 20.76 -11.86 29.08
C ASN A 98 20.28 -10.49 28.57
N VAL A 99 20.42 -9.43 29.37
CA VAL A 99 20.03 -8.06 28.96
C VAL A 99 20.82 -7.60 27.74
N GLN A 100 22.14 -7.84 27.72
CA GLN A 100 22.97 -7.54 26.56
C GLN A 100 22.50 -8.27 25.29
N SER A 101 22.18 -9.57 25.41
CA SER A 101 21.65 -10.38 24.31
C SER A 101 20.32 -9.85 23.81
N ARG A 102 19.42 -9.40 24.70
CA ARG A 102 18.12 -8.80 24.34
C ARG A 102 18.28 -7.47 23.60
N ILE A 103 19.17 -6.60 24.05
CA ILE A 103 19.48 -5.33 23.36
C ILE A 103 20.04 -5.62 21.95
N ALA A 104 20.98 -6.56 21.85
CA ALA A 104 21.55 -6.96 20.55
C ALA A 104 20.49 -7.58 19.63
N LYS A 105 19.57 -8.40 20.16
CA LYS A 105 18.43 -8.96 19.43
C LYS A 105 17.53 -7.86 18.88
N CYS A 106 17.17 -6.86 19.69
CA CYS A 106 16.35 -5.73 19.27
C CYS A 106 17.03 -4.90 18.16
N SER A 107 18.32 -4.61 18.32
CA SER A 107 19.13 -3.90 17.30
C SER A 107 19.18 -4.68 15.97
N LYS A 108 19.37 -6.00 16.03
CA LYS A 108 19.39 -6.86 14.84
C LYS A 108 18.01 -6.94 14.19
N HIS A 109 16.95 -7.04 14.98
CA HIS A 109 15.57 -7.04 14.49
C HIS A 109 15.25 -5.72 13.77
N HIS A 110 15.55 -4.57 14.37
CA HIS A 110 15.36 -3.28 13.72
C HIS A 110 16.17 -3.13 12.43
N SER A 111 17.43 -3.58 12.42
CA SER A 111 18.27 -3.59 11.21
C SER A 111 17.67 -4.44 10.09
N PHE A 112 17.13 -5.61 10.45
CA PHE A 112 16.43 -6.48 9.50
C PHE A 112 15.20 -5.77 8.91
N LEU A 113 14.40 -5.10 9.73
CA LEU A 113 13.22 -4.34 9.26
C LEU A 113 13.60 -3.21 8.32
N LEU A 114 14.70 -2.48 8.60
CA LEU A 114 15.23 -1.46 7.69
C LEU A 114 15.63 -2.05 6.33
N SER A 115 16.33 -3.20 6.34
CA SER A 115 16.74 -3.89 5.11
C SER A 115 15.53 -4.43 4.33
N PHE A 116 14.56 -5.00 5.02
CA PHE A 116 13.32 -5.51 4.43
C PHE A 116 12.53 -4.38 3.78
N ARG A 117 12.36 -3.27 4.49
CA ARG A 117 11.76 -2.04 3.97
C ARG A 117 12.50 -1.52 2.74
N SER A 118 13.84 -1.53 2.74
CA SER A 118 14.62 -1.10 1.56
C SER A 118 14.31 -1.98 0.34
N THR A 119 14.25 -3.28 0.54
CA THR A 119 13.95 -4.26 -0.51
C THR A 119 12.54 -4.05 -1.07
N LEU A 120 11.54 -3.89 -0.20
CA LEU A 120 10.17 -3.61 -0.61
C LEU A 120 10.06 -2.28 -1.36
N ASN A 121 10.80 -1.26 -0.91
CA ASN A 121 10.78 0.03 -1.54
C ASN A 121 11.42 0.01 -2.92
N GLU A 122 12.54 -0.71 -3.10
CA GLU A 122 13.16 -0.90 -4.42
C GLU A 122 12.22 -1.61 -5.39
N ALA A 123 11.51 -2.65 -4.92
CA ALA A 123 10.57 -3.41 -5.73
C ALA A 123 9.31 -2.63 -6.12
N PHE A 124 8.70 -1.90 -5.17
CA PHE A 124 7.35 -1.35 -5.35
C PHE A 124 7.27 0.18 -5.44
N SER A 125 8.34 0.94 -5.15
CA SER A 125 8.30 2.41 -5.17
C SER A 125 7.83 2.97 -6.51
N THR A 126 8.36 2.46 -7.62
CA THR A 126 8.00 2.90 -8.98
C THR A 126 6.54 2.59 -9.27
N VAL A 127 6.06 1.40 -8.91
CA VAL A 127 4.66 0.99 -9.10
C VAL A 127 3.72 1.89 -8.31
N MET A 128 4.08 2.25 -7.07
CA MET A 128 3.24 3.13 -6.24
C MET A 128 3.15 4.56 -6.78
N ILE A 129 4.22 5.11 -7.37
CA ILE A 129 4.17 6.43 -8.03
C ILE A 129 3.21 6.40 -9.22
N LEU A 130 3.37 5.38 -10.07
CA LEU A 130 2.52 5.21 -11.24
C LEU A 130 1.06 5.04 -10.82
N TYR A 131 0.80 4.26 -9.78
CA TYR A 131 -0.53 4.07 -9.23
C TYR A 131 -1.13 5.37 -8.68
N LEU A 132 -0.34 6.18 -7.96
CA LEU A 132 -0.77 7.50 -7.48
C LEU A 132 -1.15 8.43 -8.65
N GLY A 133 -0.34 8.46 -9.70
CA GLY A 133 -0.64 9.25 -10.90
C GLY A 133 -1.91 8.78 -11.62
N LEU A 134 -2.05 7.47 -11.83
CA LEU A 134 -3.25 6.87 -12.43
C LEU A 134 -4.49 7.15 -11.58
N MET A 135 -4.39 7.05 -10.26
CA MET A 135 -5.47 7.40 -9.34
C MET A 135 -5.88 8.86 -9.52
N ILE A 136 -4.94 9.80 -9.52
CA ILE A 136 -5.26 11.23 -9.75
C ILE A 136 -6.00 11.42 -11.09
N LEU A 137 -5.56 10.78 -12.17
CA LEU A 137 -6.21 10.86 -13.48
C LEU A 137 -7.63 10.29 -13.47
N VAL A 138 -7.82 9.08 -12.90
CA VAL A 138 -9.13 8.43 -12.81
C VAL A 138 -10.10 9.28 -11.99
N LEU A 139 -9.64 9.85 -10.87
CA LEU A 139 -10.45 10.71 -10.03
C LEU A 139 -10.82 12.02 -10.74
N CYS A 140 -9.88 12.64 -11.46
CA CYS A 140 -10.15 13.83 -12.25
C CYS A 140 -11.21 13.56 -13.33
N ILE A 141 -11.03 12.50 -14.12
CA ILE A 141 -11.95 12.14 -15.20
C ILE A 141 -13.33 11.76 -14.64
N GLY A 142 -13.38 10.96 -13.57
CA GLY A 142 -14.64 10.53 -12.97
C GLY A 142 -15.42 11.70 -12.34
N LEU A 143 -14.75 12.62 -11.65
CA LEU A 143 -15.39 13.82 -11.12
C LEU A 143 -15.87 14.75 -12.24
N TYR A 144 -15.05 14.96 -13.28
CA TYR A 144 -15.45 15.75 -14.44
C TYR A 144 -16.66 15.14 -15.16
N ALA A 145 -16.65 13.84 -15.42
CA ALA A 145 -17.76 13.11 -16.02
C ALA A 145 -19.04 13.26 -15.19
N SER A 146 -18.93 13.23 -13.86
CA SER A 146 -20.06 13.45 -12.94
C SER A 146 -20.70 14.84 -13.11
N PHE A 147 -19.95 15.85 -13.55
CA PHE A 147 -20.50 17.18 -13.87
C PHE A 147 -21.09 17.28 -15.28
N ALA A 148 -20.59 16.50 -16.24
CA ALA A 148 -21.05 16.52 -17.62
C ALA A 148 -22.33 15.68 -17.86
N LEU A 149 -22.56 14.66 -17.04
CA LEU A 149 -23.73 13.78 -17.13
C LEU A 149 -25.03 14.50 -16.76
N LYS A 150 -26.11 14.23 -17.51
CA LYS A 150 -27.44 14.82 -17.28
C LYS A 150 -28.37 13.92 -16.47
N SER A 151 -28.15 12.61 -16.53
CA SER A 151 -28.95 11.61 -15.81
C SER A 151 -28.46 11.47 -14.37
N ARG A 152 -29.36 11.58 -13.39
CA ARG A 152 -29.03 11.41 -11.97
C ARG A 152 -28.47 10.02 -11.66
N GLU A 153 -28.97 8.99 -12.32
CA GLU A 153 -28.52 7.61 -12.11
C GLU A 153 -27.06 7.43 -12.56
N ASP A 154 -26.69 7.99 -13.70
CA ASP A 154 -25.32 7.89 -14.22
C ASP A 154 -24.34 8.72 -13.40
N ILE A 155 -24.77 9.88 -12.87
CA ILE A 155 -23.98 10.67 -11.92
C ILE A 155 -23.71 9.86 -10.66
N LEU A 156 -24.74 9.26 -10.06
CA LEU A 156 -24.59 8.46 -8.84
C LEU A 156 -23.69 7.25 -9.06
N ARG A 157 -23.82 6.56 -10.20
CA ARG A 157 -22.93 5.46 -10.57
C ARG A 157 -21.49 5.92 -10.68
N THR A 158 -21.24 7.04 -11.38
CA THR A 158 -19.89 7.58 -11.58
C THR A 158 -19.26 8.00 -10.25
N LEU A 159 -20.01 8.69 -9.38
CA LEU A 159 -19.54 9.06 -8.05
C LEU A 159 -19.25 7.84 -7.17
N ALA A 160 -20.09 6.79 -7.24
CA ALA A 160 -19.85 5.55 -6.53
C ALA A 160 -18.54 4.88 -6.99
N TYR A 161 -18.28 4.83 -8.30
CA TYR A 161 -17.01 4.31 -8.82
C TYR A 161 -15.81 5.12 -8.32
N VAL A 162 -15.87 6.45 -8.41
CA VAL A 162 -14.83 7.35 -7.89
C VAL A 162 -14.59 7.14 -6.40
N ALA A 163 -15.65 6.97 -5.62
CA ALA A 163 -15.56 6.72 -4.18
C ALA A 163 -14.89 5.37 -3.89
N ILE A 164 -15.24 4.30 -4.62
CA ILE A 164 -14.64 2.98 -4.45
C ILE A 164 -13.13 3.01 -4.72
N TYR A 165 -12.69 3.61 -5.83
CA TYR A 165 -11.27 3.73 -6.15
C TYR A 165 -10.49 4.55 -5.10
N ASN A 166 -11.09 5.64 -4.58
CA ASN A 166 -10.50 6.37 -3.46
C ASN A 166 -10.35 5.51 -2.21
N VAL A 167 -11.41 4.80 -1.81
CA VAL A 167 -11.40 3.94 -0.63
C VAL A 167 -10.34 2.85 -0.77
N GLU A 168 -10.25 2.21 -1.94
CA GLU A 168 -9.23 1.23 -2.24
C GLU A 168 -7.82 1.81 -2.07
N PHE A 169 -7.56 2.99 -2.64
CA PHE A 169 -6.27 3.67 -2.49
C PHE A 169 -5.93 3.97 -1.03
N PHE A 170 -6.88 4.51 -0.26
CA PHE A 170 -6.65 4.85 1.15
C PHE A 170 -6.42 3.60 2.02
N VAL A 171 -7.23 2.56 1.82
CA VAL A 171 -7.15 1.33 2.62
C VAL A 171 -5.90 0.51 2.27
N CYS A 172 -5.54 0.42 0.99
CA CYS A 172 -4.41 -0.42 0.57
C CYS A 172 -3.04 0.25 0.74
N TYR A 173 -2.97 1.58 0.68
CA TYR A 173 -1.69 2.31 0.68
C TYR A 173 -1.57 3.29 1.84
N CYS A 174 -2.46 4.27 1.96
CA CYS A 174 -2.31 5.35 2.93
C CYS A 174 -2.38 4.86 4.38
N PHE A 175 -3.40 4.07 4.70
CA PHE A 175 -3.66 3.54 6.04
C PHE A 175 -2.53 2.65 6.58
N PRO A 176 -2.12 1.58 5.87
CA PRO A 176 -1.05 0.71 6.38
C PRO A 176 0.31 1.42 6.41
N SER A 177 0.58 2.34 5.46
CA SER A 177 1.81 3.12 5.48
C SER A 177 1.87 4.09 6.66
N GLN A 178 0.75 4.73 7.02
CA GLN A 178 0.70 5.58 8.21
C GLN A 178 0.94 4.77 9.48
N ILE A 179 0.23 3.65 9.65
CA ILE A 179 0.40 2.78 10.83
C ILE A 179 1.85 2.32 10.98
N LEU A 180 2.50 1.98 9.87
CA LEU A 180 3.91 1.63 9.86
C LEU A 180 4.79 2.77 10.39
N MET A 181 4.57 4.00 9.90
CA MET A 181 5.32 5.18 10.34
C MET A 181 5.09 5.45 11.84
N ASP A 182 3.84 5.46 12.28
CA ASP A 182 3.47 5.73 13.67
C ASP A 182 4.14 4.72 14.63
N TYR A 183 4.13 3.43 14.28
CA TYR A 183 4.83 2.42 15.09
C TYR A 183 6.34 2.60 15.07
N SER A 184 6.93 2.94 13.92
CA SER A 184 8.37 3.12 13.84
C SER A 184 8.85 4.32 14.65
N GLU A 185 8.12 5.44 14.61
CA GLU A 185 8.46 6.66 15.34
C GLU A 185 8.30 6.46 16.86
N GLY A 186 7.32 5.66 17.28
CA GLY A 186 7.12 5.33 18.70
C GLY A 186 8.20 4.45 19.34
N LEU A 187 9.02 3.73 18.57
CA LEU A 187 10.01 2.80 19.13
C LEU A 187 11.09 3.51 19.96
N SER A 188 11.57 4.68 19.51
CA SER A 188 12.57 5.44 20.25
C SER A 188 12.02 5.94 21.58
N ASP A 189 10.76 6.38 21.60
CA ASP A 189 10.09 6.83 22.82
C ASP A 189 9.90 5.67 23.79
N THR A 190 9.46 4.51 23.30
CA THR A 190 9.34 3.30 24.11
C THR A 190 10.65 2.93 24.78
N LEU A 191 11.77 2.92 24.03
CA LEU A 191 13.08 2.63 24.62
C LEU A 191 13.49 3.71 25.64
N TYR A 192 13.24 4.98 25.33
CA TYR A 192 13.58 6.10 26.22
C TYR A 192 12.87 6.02 27.57
N PHE A 193 11.59 5.61 27.59
CA PHE A 193 10.80 5.46 28.81
C PHE A 193 11.10 4.18 29.61
N THR A 194 12.00 3.32 29.14
CA THR A 194 12.46 2.18 29.95
C THR A 194 13.35 2.65 31.12
N LYS A 195 13.54 1.79 32.14
CA LYS A 195 14.38 2.08 33.32
C LYS A 195 15.89 2.00 33.05
N TRP A 196 16.33 2.20 31.80
CA TRP A 196 17.73 2.02 31.37
C TRP A 196 18.72 2.88 32.17
N TYR A 197 18.31 4.06 32.61
CA TYR A 197 19.11 4.99 33.42
C TYR A 197 19.51 4.43 34.80
N GLN A 198 18.80 3.41 35.30
CA GLN A 198 19.15 2.71 36.55
C GLN A 198 20.35 1.77 36.37
N TYR A 199 20.74 1.48 35.12
CA TYR A 199 21.72 0.46 34.77
C TYR A 199 22.87 1.05 33.91
N PRO A 200 23.80 1.82 34.51
CA PRO A 200 24.83 2.57 33.78
C PRO A 200 25.75 1.70 32.92
N LYS A 201 25.87 0.40 33.24
CA LYS A 201 26.66 -0.57 32.47
C LYS A 201 26.14 -0.73 31.02
N PHE A 202 24.85 -0.50 30.76
CA PHE A 202 24.25 -0.65 29.42
C PHE A 202 24.10 0.66 28.64
N ASN A 203 24.42 1.82 29.24
CA ASN A 203 24.17 3.14 28.65
C ASN A 203 24.65 3.27 27.20
N LYS A 204 25.87 2.82 26.90
CA LYS A 204 26.43 2.90 25.55
C LYS A 204 25.60 2.09 24.53
N MET A 205 25.18 0.88 24.90
CA MET A 205 24.40 0.00 24.03
C MET A 205 22.99 0.55 23.80
N VAL A 206 22.36 1.05 24.87
CA VAL A 206 21.03 1.68 24.80
C VAL A 206 21.07 2.94 23.95
N LEU A 207 22.10 3.78 24.09
CA LEU A 207 22.22 5.02 23.32
C LEU A 207 22.43 4.76 21.83
N LEU A 208 23.24 3.74 21.48
CA LEU A 208 23.39 3.28 20.10
C LEU A 208 22.07 2.73 19.53
N LEU A 209 21.35 1.92 20.32
CA LEU A 209 20.05 1.41 19.91
C LEU A 209 19.04 2.55 19.73
N LEU A 210 19.01 3.54 20.64
CA LEU A 210 18.14 4.70 20.54
C LEU A 210 18.40 5.49 19.26
N CYS A 211 19.66 5.76 18.94
CA CYS A 211 20.05 6.42 17.69
C CYS A 211 19.62 5.62 16.46
N GLN A 212 19.73 4.28 16.53
CA GLN A 212 19.27 3.41 15.46
C GLN A 212 17.74 3.44 15.29
N LEU A 213 16.97 3.44 16.38
CA LEU A 213 15.51 3.45 16.37
C LEU A 213 14.92 4.78 15.87
N GLN A 214 15.67 5.88 15.95
CA GLN A 214 15.26 7.17 15.36
C GLN A 214 15.20 7.14 13.82
N VAL A 215 15.81 6.14 13.18
CA VAL A 215 15.70 5.95 11.74
C VAL A 215 14.34 5.33 11.41
N THR A 216 13.43 6.13 10.88
CA THR A 216 12.05 5.72 10.63
C THR A 216 11.93 4.71 9.49
N VAL A 217 11.20 3.62 9.76
CA VAL A 217 10.80 2.60 8.81
C VAL A 217 9.55 3.10 8.07
N ALA A 218 9.75 3.92 7.04
CA ALA A 218 8.67 4.49 6.23
C ALA A 218 8.75 4.02 4.77
N PHE A 219 7.62 3.85 4.08
CA PHE A 219 7.64 3.61 2.63
C PHE A 219 7.89 4.92 1.88
N ASN A 220 9.10 5.06 1.32
CA ASN A 220 9.52 6.31 0.68
C ASN A 220 9.39 6.25 -0.83
N VAL A 221 8.72 7.24 -1.38
CA VAL A 221 8.56 7.42 -2.82
C VAL A 221 9.82 7.98 -3.44
N ARG A 222 10.80 7.13 -3.80
CA ARG A 222 12.03 7.53 -4.52
C ARG A 222 12.64 8.86 -4.01
N GLY A 223 12.63 9.09 -2.70
CA GLY A 223 13.19 10.28 -2.05
C GLY A 223 12.36 11.57 -2.10
N ILE A 224 11.13 11.57 -2.64
CA ILE A 224 10.30 12.77 -2.80
C ILE A 224 9.40 13.00 -1.58
N ALA A 225 8.79 11.93 -1.02
CA ALA A 225 7.97 11.99 0.20
C ALA A 225 7.67 10.59 0.77
N SER A 226 7.32 10.51 2.07
CA SER A 226 6.84 9.29 2.73
C SER A 226 5.36 9.07 2.44
N PHE A 227 4.97 7.90 1.94
CA PHE A 227 3.56 7.57 1.76
C PHE A 227 2.83 7.57 3.11
N GLY A 228 1.72 8.31 3.18
CA GLY A 228 0.90 8.45 4.38
C GLY A 228 -0.37 9.24 4.07
N TYR A 229 -1.11 9.65 5.10
CA TYR A 229 -2.34 10.42 4.89
C TYR A 229 -2.10 11.77 4.23
N ASP A 230 -0.97 12.41 4.52
CA ASP A 230 -0.62 13.72 3.94
C ASP A 230 -0.55 13.67 2.42
N ILE A 231 0.15 12.68 1.83
CA ILE A 231 0.21 12.52 0.36
C ILE A 231 -1.17 12.20 -0.21
N GLY A 232 -1.92 11.28 0.42
CA GLY A 232 -3.24 10.89 -0.07
C GLY A 232 -4.24 12.04 -0.07
N LEU A 233 -4.27 12.84 1.00
CA LEU A 233 -5.13 14.01 1.12
C LEU A 233 -4.69 15.14 0.18
N ARG A 234 -3.38 15.36 0.02
CA ARG A 234 -2.85 16.30 -0.99
C ARG A 234 -3.28 15.88 -2.40
N ALA A 235 -3.21 14.60 -2.74
CA ALA A 235 -3.66 14.09 -4.03
C ALA A 235 -5.16 14.40 -4.27
N ILE A 236 -6.04 14.07 -3.32
CA ILE A 236 -7.46 14.42 -3.42
C ILE A 236 -7.65 15.94 -3.58
N LYS A 237 -6.95 16.74 -2.77
CA LYS A 237 -7.04 18.20 -2.84
C LYS A 237 -6.64 18.73 -4.21
N THR A 238 -5.57 18.18 -4.80
CA THR A 238 -5.12 18.55 -6.16
C THR A 238 -6.15 18.17 -7.22
N VAL A 239 -6.74 16.98 -7.13
CA VAL A 239 -7.81 16.53 -8.02
C VAL A 239 -9.00 17.49 -7.97
N VAL A 240 -9.52 17.77 -6.76
CA VAL A 240 -10.69 18.65 -6.60
C VAL A 240 -10.39 20.06 -7.10
N SER A 241 -9.21 20.61 -6.75
CA SER A 241 -8.79 21.93 -7.22
C SER A 241 -8.70 22.01 -8.74
N TYR A 242 -8.11 21.00 -9.38
CA TYR A 242 -7.98 20.94 -10.83
C TYR A 242 -9.34 20.77 -11.52
N CYS A 243 -10.21 19.90 -11.01
CA CYS A 243 -11.57 19.74 -11.51
C CYS A 243 -12.39 21.03 -11.41
N MET A 244 -12.29 21.76 -10.30
CA MET A 244 -12.98 23.03 -10.13
C MET A 244 -12.45 24.11 -11.08
N PHE A 245 -11.13 24.14 -11.30
CA PHE A 245 -10.52 25.03 -12.29
C PHE A 245 -10.98 24.72 -13.72
N LEU A 246 -10.96 23.44 -14.12
CA LEU A 246 -11.48 23.02 -15.43
C LEU A 246 -12.94 23.41 -15.62
N ARG A 247 -13.76 23.23 -14.58
CA ARG A 247 -15.16 23.64 -14.61
C ARG A 247 -15.31 25.15 -14.81
N ALA A 248 -14.48 25.96 -14.15
CA ALA A 248 -14.56 27.41 -14.24
C ALA A 248 -14.16 27.98 -15.61
N ILE A 249 -13.37 27.25 -16.40
CA ILE A 249 -12.96 27.68 -17.75
C ILE A 249 -13.99 27.29 -18.82
N ILE A 250 -14.67 26.17 -18.62
CA ILE A 250 -15.58 25.60 -19.62
C ILE A 250 -17.00 26.19 -19.53
N LEU A 251 -17.36 26.81 -18.39
CA LEU A 251 -18.64 27.48 -18.13
C LEU A 251 -18.54 28.98 -18.38
#